data_AF-T5APC2-F1
#
_entry.id   AF-T5APC2-F1
#
_cell.length_a   1.000
_cell.length_b   1.000
_cell.length_c   1.000
_cell.angle_alpha   90.00
_cell.angle_beta   90.00
_cell.angle_gamma   90.00
#
_symmetry.space_group_name_H-M   'P 1'
#
loop_
_entity.id
_entity.type
_entity.pdbx_description
1 polymer ?
#
loop_
_entity_poly.entity_id
_entity_poly.type
_entity_poly.pdbx_seq_one_letter_code
_entity_poly.pdbx_strand_id
1 'polypeptide(L)'
;MADPNLELEARRRALLLRLAEMETVERGEKAGKRKRDSADSDLALEMYLQEIEDSIALERDEAMSRSIAQAVGSDGDLVQGLLAEQDQNASVLNQDGPPRENANKDGTTAQSAAGDSATHEHMETRRCTACADSFAANRLAMCPCSHEYCYGCLSSLFMHATVDESLFPPRCCQQPIPVDDHVYALGSTLINRFKTKAVEFSTPNRTYCHDPNCATFVPPRFIRGRVATCGRCKAETCVSCKGASHDKDCPQDKSMHDMLLMAKENGWQRCYNCHRLVELGVGCNHMSTFAPFIPSFNDQKTDSGSSLHLPRSVLLCMRHAMEELFLPGLERDKPL
;
A
#
# COMPACT_ATOMS: atom_id res chain seq x y z
N MET A 1 -26.57 -28.85 -7.83
CA MET A 1 -26.07 -27.74 -8.67
C MET A 1 -24.92 -27.12 -7.90
N ALA A 2 -23.74 -26.96 -8.53
CA ALA A 2 -22.60 -26.33 -7.87
C ALA A 2 -22.94 -24.87 -7.56
N ASP A 3 -22.56 -24.38 -6.39
CA ASP A 3 -22.71 -22.97 -6.02
C ASP A 3 -21.82 -22.12 -6.95
N PRO A 4 -22.40 -21.27 -7.82
CA PRO A 4 -21.63 -20.47 -8.78
C PRO A 4 -20.67 -19.47 -8.09
N ASN A 5 -20.92 -19.12 -6.82
CA ASN A 5 -20.02 -18.27 -6.05
C ASN A 5 -18.78 -19.06 -5.57
N LEU A 6 -18.95 -20.33 -5.24
CA LEU A 6 -17.86 -21.23 -4.85
C LEU A 6 -16.86 -21.45 -6.00
N GLU A 7 -17.36 -21.52 -7.23
CA GLU A 7 -16.52 -21.66 -8.43
C GLU A 7 -15.68 -20.40 -8.70
N LEU A 8 -16.28 -19.22 -8.52
CA LEU A 8 -15.60 -17.93 -8.65
C LEU A 8 -14.51 -17.75 -7.56
N GLU A 9 -14.82 -18.13 -6.32
CA GLU A 9 -13.84 -18.11 -5.24
C GLU A 9 -12.68 -19.08 -5.48
N ALA A 10 -12.95 -20.26 -6.02
CA ALA A 10 -11.92 -21.25 -6.37
C ALA A 10 -10.98 -20.71 -7.47
N ARG A 11 -11.54 -20.08 -8.51
CA ARG A 11 -10.75 -19.43 -9.59
C ARG A 11 -9.86 -18.32 -9.03
N ARG A 12 -10.41 -17.43 -8.19
CA ARG A 12 -9.64 -16.37 -7.53
C ARG A 12 -8.49 -16.93 -6.67
N ARG A 13 -8.73 -17.99 -5.91
CA ARG A 13 -7.69 -18.64 -5.08
C ARG A 13 -6.57 -19.24 -5.94
N ALA A 14 -6.90 -19.87 -7.06
CA ALA A 14 -5.92 -20.42 -7.98
C ALA A 14 -5.01 -19.33 -8.58
N LEU A 15 -5.57 -18.17 -8.95
CA LEU A 15 -4.80 -17.03 -9.45
C LEU A 15 -3.87 -16.43 -8.38
N LEU A 16 -4.34 -16.30 -7.14
CA LEU A 16 -3.53 -15.80 -6.02
C LEU A 16 -2.36 -16.73 -5.68
N LEU A 17 -2.57 -18.05 -5.74
CA LEU A 17 -1.50 -19.03 -5.57
C LEU A 17 -0.44 -18.89 -6.67
N ARG A 18 -0.88 -18.71 -7.93
CA ARG A 18 0.02 -18.53 -9.07
C ARG A 18 0.85 -17.25 -8.94
N LEU A 19 0.26 -16.16 -8.47
CA LEU A 19 0.98 -14.92 -8.17
C LEU A 19 2.05 -15.14 -7.08
N ALA A 20 1.67 -15.79 -5.99
CA ALA A 20 2.59 -16.09 -4.88
C ALA A 20 3.76 -16.98 -5.32
N GLU A 21 3.51 -18.00 -6.16
CA GLU A 21 4.56 -18.85 -6.73
C GLU A 21 5.57 -18.02 -7.54
N MET A 22 5.10 -17.11 -8.41
CA MET A 22 5.97 -16.27 -9.22
C MET A 22 6.79 -15.28 -8.37
N GLU A 23 6.21 -14.68 -7.33
CA GLU A 23 6.95 -13.83 -6.38
C GLU A 23 8.02 -14.59 -5.59
N THR A 24 7.84 -15.89 -5.36
CA THR A 24 8.86 -16.72 -4.72
C THR A 24 10.01 -17.05 -5.66
N VAL A 25 9.74 -17.22 -6.96
CA VAL A 25 10.78 -17.38 -8.00
C VAL A 25 11.65 -16.13 -8.06
N GLU A 26 11.05 -14.93 -8.10
CA GLU A 26 11.81 -13.67 -8.10
C GLU A 26 12.69 -13.49 -6.84
N ARG A 27 12.21 -13.92 -5.67
CA ARG A 27 12.97 -13.84 -4.40
C ARG A 27 14.08 -14.89 -4.32
N GLY A 28 13.84 -16.09 -4.82
CA GLY A 28 14.85 -17.16 -4.88
C GLY A 28 16.01 -16.84 -5.82
N GLU A 29 15.73 -16.18 -6.94
CA GLU A 29 16.74 -15.75 -7.90
C GLU A 29 17.62 -14.60 -7.38
N LYS A 30 17.09 -13.72 -6.53
CA LYS A 30 17.89 -12.70 -5.83
C LYS A 30 18.86 -13.30 -4.80
N ALA A 31 18.62 -14.53 -4.34
CA ALA A 31 19.44 -15.22 -3.33
C ALA A 31 20.49 -16.18 -3.94
N GLY A 32 20.31 -16.65 -5.17
CA GLY A 32 21.26 -17.52 -5.88
C GLY A 32 21.86 -16.85 -7.10
N LYS A 33 23.20 -16.81 -7.23
CA LYS A 33 23.96 -16.24 -8.36
C LYS A 33 23.72 -16.97 -9.72
N ARG A 34 22.49 -17.18 -10.17
CA ARG A 34 22.18 -17.59 -11.55
C ARG A 34 21.85 -16.34 -12.34
N LYS A 35 22.79 -15.94 -13.18
CA LYS A 35 22.66 -14.79 -14.08
C LYS A 35 21.64 -15.16 -15.17
N ARG A 36 20.51 -14.46 -15.21
CA ARG A 36 19.55 -14.56 -16.31
C ARG A 36 20.11 -13.73 -17.47
N ASP A 37 20.42 -14.39 -18.58
CA ASP A 37 21.25 -13.79 -19.63
C ASP A 37 20.45 -12.98 -20.67
N SER A 38 19.17 -12.65 -20.45
CA SER A 38 18.42 -11.79 -21.39
C SER A 38 17.36 -10.90 -20.73
N ALA A 39 17.40 -9.60 -21.06
CA ALA A 39 16.35 -8.63 -20.71
C ALA A 39 14.96 -9.08 -21.21
N ASP A 40 14.90 -9.81 -22.33
CA ASP A 40 13.66 -10.35 -22.91
C ASP A 40 12.95 -11.32 -21.96
N SER A 41 13.71 -12.12 -21.22
CA SER A 41 13.14 -13.08 -20.28
C SER A 41 12.60 -12.39 -19.01
N ASP A 42 13.24 -11.31 -18.55
CA ASP A 42 12.73 -10.49 -17.46
C ASP A 42 11.46 -9.75 -17.87
N LEU A 43 11.43 -9.20 -19.08
CA LEU A 43 10.24 -8.57 -19.64
C LEU A 43 9.08 -9.58 -19.80
N ALA A 44 9.36 -10.81 -20.25
CA ALA A 44 8.35 -11.85 -20.35
C ALA A 44 7.76 -12.24 -18.99
N LEU A 45 8.56 -12.21 -17.92
CA LEU A 45 8.10 -12.45 -16.56
C LEU A 45 7.22 -11.30 -16.06
N GLU A 46 7.63 -10.06 -16.29
CA GLU A 46 6.87 -8.85 -15.92
C GLU A 46 5.51 -8.81 -16.63
N MET A 47 5.47 -9.10 -17.94
CA MET A 47 4.23 -9.19 -18.71
C MET A 47 3.30 -10.29 -18.17
N TYR A 48 3.87 -11.41 -17.74
CA TYR A 48 3.10 -12.53 -17.22
C TYR A 48 2.51 -12.24 -15.83
N LEU A 49 3.27 -11.55 -14.97
CA LEU A 49 2.77 -11.06 -13.68
C LEU A 49 1.59 -10.10 -13.88
N GLN A 50 1.73 -9.15 -14.82
CA GLN A 50 0.67 -8.21 -15.16
C GLN A 50 -0.61 -8.93 -15.62
N GLU A 51 -0.48 -9.98 -16.46
CA GLU A 51 -1.63 -10.77 -16.93
C GLU A 51 -2.37 -11.48 -15.77
N ILE A 52 -1.63 -11.97 -14.76
CA ILE A 52 -2.23 -12.58 -13.57
C ILE A 52 -2.96 -11.52 -12.72
N GLU A 53 -2.36 -10.35 -12.54
CA GLU A 53 -2.99 -9.24 -11.80
C GLU A 53 -4.28 -8.77 -12.48
N ASP A 54 -4.27 -8.62 -13.81
CA ASP A 54 -5.43 -8.23 -14.61
C ASP A 54 -6.54 -9.30 -14.50
N SER A 55 -6.16 -10.58 -14.51
CA SER A 55 -7.11 -11.69 -14.31
C SER A 55 -7.75 -11.66 -12.91
N ILE A 56 -6.98 -11.31 -11.87
CA ILE A 56 -7.50 -11.15 -10.50
C ILE A 56 -8.47 -9.97 -10.43
N ALA A 57 -8.20 -8.87 -11.15
CA ALA A 57 -9.09 -7.71 -11.20
C ALA A 57 -10.42 -8.06 -11.86
N LEU A 58 -10.40 -8.76 -13.00
CA LEU A 58 -11.61 -9.20 -13.72
C LEU A 58 -12.51 -10.09 -12.84
N GLU A 59 -11.92 -11.04 -12.11
CA GLU A 59 -12.68 -11.93 -11.22
C GLU A 59 -13.29 -11.17 -10.02
N ARG A 60 -12.63 -10.10 -9.53
CA ARG A 60 -13.21 -9.21 -8.50
C ARG A 60 -14.38 -8.41 -9.04
N ASP A 61 -14.28 -7.90 -10.27
CA ASP A 61 -15.35 -7.15 -10.91
C ASP A 61 -16.56 -8.05 -11.21
N GLU A 62 -16.34 -9.31 -11.60
CA GLU A 62 -17.42 -10.30 -11.76
C GLU A 62 -18.11 -10.59 -10.41
N ALA A 63 -17.34 -10.78 -9.33
CA ALA A 63 -17.89 -11.01 -8.00
C ALA A 63 -18.77 -9.82 -7.54
N MET A 64 -18.27 -8.59 -7.74
CA MET A 64 -18.99 -7.38 -7.42
C MET A 64 -20.27 -7.24 -8.25
N SER A 65 -20.18 -7.47 -9.56
CA SER A 65 -21.34 -7.40 -10.48
C SER A 65 -22.43 -8.39 -10.10
N ARG A 66 -22.04 -9.62 -9.73
CA ARG A 66 -22.98 -10.64 -9.24
C ARG A 66 -23.63 -10.26 -7.91
N SER A 67 -22.85 -9.72 -6.96
CA SER A 67 -23.37 -9.24 -5.69
C SER A 67 -24.38 -8.10 -5.88
N ILE A 68 -24.11 -7.16 -6.79
CA ILE A 68 -25.02 -6.08 -7.15
C ILE A 68 -26.30 -6.66 -7.76
N ALA A 69 -26.19 -7.58 -8.72
CA ALA A 69 -27.36 -8.21 -9.34
C ALA A 69 -28.23 -8.95 -8.32
N GLN A 70 -27.61 -9.64 -7.36
CA GLN A 70 -28.33 -10.32 -6.28
C GLN A 70 -29.06 -9.33 -5.36
N ALA A 71 -28.38 -8.24 -4.96
CA ALA A 71 -28.98 -7.20 -4.13
C ALA A 71 -30.15 -6.49 -4.84
N VAL A 72 -30.01 -6.20 -6.13
CA VAL A 72 -31.10 -5.63 -6.95
C VAL A 72 -32.28 -6.61 -7.03
N GLY A 73 -32.01 -7.91 -7.14
CA GLY A 73 -33.05 -8.94 -7.16
C GLY A 73 -33.76 -9.14 -5.82
N SER A 74 -33.04 -9.07 -4.69
CA SER A 74 -33.63 -9.25 -3.36
C SER A 74 -34.34 -8.00 -2.86
N ASP A 75 -33.76 -6.83 -3.10
CA ASP A 75 -34.19 -5.57 -2.49
C ASP A 75 -35.04 -4.73 -3.45
N GLY A 76 -35.15 -5.14 -4.71
CA GLY A 76 -35.83 -4.39 -5.77
C GLY A 76 -37.29 -4.03 -5.44
N ASP A 77 -38.07 -5.01 -4.97
CA ASP A 77 -39.48 -4.79 -4.61
C ASP A 77 -39.63 -3.83 -3.41
N LEU A 78 -38.74 -3.95 -2.42
CA LEU A 78 -38.72 -3.07 -1.25
C LEU A 78 -38.34 -1.64 -1.64
N VAL A 79 -37.31 -1.48 -2.48
CA VAL A 79 -36.88 -0.18 -3.00
C VAL A 79 -37.99 0.46 -3.84
N GLN A 80 -38.67 -0.32 -4.67
CA GLN A 80 -39.81 0.18 -5.47
C GLN A 80 -40.98 0.63 -4.60
N GLY A 81 -41.28 -0.11 -3.52
CA GLY A 81 -42.29 0.29 -2.54
C GLY A 81 -41.96 1.64 -1.86
N LEU A 82 -40.71 1.79 -1.39
CA LEU A 82 -40.26 3.03 -0.74
C LEU A 82 -40.26 4.24 -1.69
N LEU A 83 -39.94 4.04 -2.98
CA LEU A 83 -40.02 5.11 -3.98
C LEU A 83 -41.47 5.52 -4.24
N ALA A 84 -42.40 4.57 -4.33
CA ALA A 84 -43.82 4.88 -4.50
C ALA A 84 -44.39 5.66 -3.29
N GLU A 85 -43.97 5.32 -2.07
CA GLU A 85 -44.32 6.06 -0.86
C GLU A 85 -43.74 7.49 -0.86
N GLN A 86 -42.51 7.70 -1.32
CA GLN A 86 -41.92 9.03 -1.47
C GLN A 86 -42.67 9.89 -2.48
N ASP A 87 -43.06 9.34 -3.63
CA ASP A 87 -43.84 10.04 -4.64
C ASP A 87 -45.23 10.45 -4.12
N GLN A 88 -45.88 9.55 -3.37
CA GLN A 88 -47.15 9.84 -2.71
C GLN A 88 -46.98 10.97 -1.68
N ASN A 89 -45.96 10.92 -0.83
CA ASN A 89 -45.69 11.95 0.16
C ASN A 89 -45.35 13.32 -0.48
N ALA A 90 -44.60 13.31 -1.60
CA ALA A 90 -44.30 14.52 -2.36
C ALA A 90 -45.55 15.14 -3.01
N SER A 91 -46.53 14.31 -3.41
CA SER A 91 -47.81 14.78 -3.96
C SER A 91 -48.72 15.41 -2.91
N VAL A 92 -48.64 14.98 -1.65
CA VAL A 92 -49.41 15.53 -0.51
C VAL A 92 -48.92 16.94 -0.14
N LEU A 93 -47.60 17.20 -0.20
CA LEU A 93 -47.01 18.51 0.11
C LEU A 93 -47.30 19.60 -0.93
N ASN A 94 -47.88 19.27 -2.09
CA ASN A 94 -48.21 20.21 -3.16
C ASN A 94 -49.68 20.70 -3.15
N GLN A 95 -50.49 20.33 -2.13
CA GLN A 95 -51.92 20.70 -2.07
C GLN A 95 -52.24 21.92 -1.19
N ASP A 96 -51.27 22.53 -0.51
CA ASP A 96 -51.51 23.72 0.33
C ASP A 96 -51.31 25.03 -0.45
N GLY A 97 -52.35 25.43 -1.21
CA GLY A 97 -52.52 26.82 -1.67
C GLY A 97 -52.98 27.76 -0.54
N PRO A 98 -52.81 29.09 -0.67
CA PRO A 98 -53.00 30.03 0.44
C PRO A 98 -54.48 30.09 0.89
N PRO A 99 -54.78 30.25 2.20
CA PRO A 99 -56.16 30.23 2.70
C PRO A 99 -56.94 31.47 2.24
N ARG A 100 -58.15 31.25 1.70
CA ARG A 100 -59.19 32.28 1.62
C ARG A 100 -59.88 32.40 2.97
N GLU A 101 -59.88 33.62 3.50
CA GLU A 101 -60.62 34.03 4.69
C GLU A 101 -62.11 33.73 4.52
N ASN A 102 -62.69 33.02 5.50
CA ASN A 102 -64.09 33.24 5.86
C ASN A 102 -64.26 32.98 7.35
N ALA A 103 -64.51 34.07 8.05
CA ALA A 103 -64.93 34.08 9.44
C ALA A 103 -66.35 33.49 9.54
N ASN A 104 -66.54 32.48 10.38
CA ASN A 104 -67.68 32.50 11.27
C ASN A 104 -67.39 31.77 12.58
N LYS A 105 -67.84 32.38 13.66
CA LYS A 105 -67.73 31.95 15.05
C LYS A 105 -68.83 30.91 15.32
N ASP A 106 -68.53 29.92 16.14
CA ASP A 106 -69.21 29.72 17.44
C ASP A 106 -68.67 28.45 18.10
N GLY A 107 -68.35 28.57 19.39
CA GLY A 107 -67.67 27.54 20.17
C GLY A 107 -68.55 26.37 20.58
N THR A 108 -67.91 25.32 21.11
CA THR A 108 -68.31 24.58 22.33
C THR A 108 -67.38 23.37 22.51
N THR A 109 -66.63 23.40 23.61
CA THR A 109 -66.37 22.32 24.57
C THR A 109 -65.89 20.93 24.10
N ALA A 110 -64.60 20.71 24.39
CA ALA A 110 -64.00 19.60 25.13
C ALA A 110 -63.90 18.17 24.55
N GLN A 111 -62.80 17.55 25.01
CA GLN A 111 -62.50 16.12 25.12
C GLN A 111 -61.95 15.45 23.87
N SER A 112 -60.62 15.60 23.72
CA SER A 112 -59.76 14.62 23.06
C SER A 112 -59.88 13.28 23.78
N ALA A 113 -60.41 12.28 23.09
CA ALA A 113 -60.17 10.88 23.39
C ALA A 113 -60.11 10.08 22.10
N ALA A 114 -58.97 9.41 21.94
CA ALA A 114 -58.75 8.13 21.28
C ALA A 114 -59.01 8.01 19.77
N GLY A 115 -57.94 7.63 19.07
CA GLY A 115 -58.03 6.76 17.91
C GLY A 115 -57.07 7.14 16.80
N ASP A 116 -55.80 6.74 16.92
CA ASP A 116 -55.11 6.21 15.74
C ASP A 116 -54.02 5.23 16.17
N SER A 117 -54.31 3.96 15.93
CA SER A 117 -53.40 2.84 16.05
C SER A 117 -52.38 2.90 14.90
N ALA A 118 -51.28 3.61 15.13
CA ALA A 118 -50.04 3.29 14.43
C ALA A 118 -49.44 2.06 15.11
N THR A 119 -49.34 0.97 14.36
CA THR A 119 -48.51 -0.19 14.71
C THR A 119 -47.05 0.28 14.81
N HIS A 120 -46.65 0.72 15.99
CA HIS A 120 -45.25 0.95 16.32
C HIS A 120 -44.62 -0.44 16.44
N GLU A 121 -44.09 -0.96 15.33
CA GLU A 121 -43.14 -2.07 15.39
C GLU A 121 -42.04 -1.64 16.35
N HIS A 122 -41.95 -2.39 17.46
CA HIS A 122 -41.08 -2.06 18.57
C HIS A 122 -39.65 -2.34 18.13
N MET A 123 -39.00 -1.31 17.56
CA MET A 123 -37.65 -1.40 17.03
C MET A 123 -36.70 -1.73 18.19
N GLU A 124 -36.16 -2.94 18.21
CA GLU A 124 -35.32 -3.41 19.31
C GLU A 124 -34.07 -2.52 19.43
N THR A 125 -33.87 -1.96 20.63
CA THR A 125 -32.73 -1.09 20.92
C THR A 125 -31.65 -1.87 21.65
N ARG A 126 -30.39 -1.62 21.28
CA ARG A 126 -29.20 -2.25 21.87
C ARG A 126 -28.20 -1.18 22.27
N ARG A 127 -27.28 -1.49 23.20
CA ARG A 127 -26.35 -0.50 23.76
C ARG A 127 -24.99 -0.51 23.07
N CYS A 128 -24.44 0.68 22.86
CA CYS A 128 -23.07 0.86 22.40
C CYS A 128 -22.06 0.52 23.51
N THR A 129 -21.04 -0.26 23.20
CA THR A 129 -19.96 -0.65 24.13
C THR A 129 -19.12 0.54 24.61
N ALA A 130 -19.01 1.62 23.82
CA ALA A 130 -18.17 2.77 24.15
C ALA A 130 -18.90 3.85 24.97
N CYS A 131 -20.06 4.32 24.51
CA CYS A 131 -20.79 5.40 25.19
C CYS A 131 -21.90 4.91 26.12
N ALA A 132 -22.22 3.61 26.12
CA ALA A 132 -23.33 3.00 26.87
C ALA A 132 -24.74 3.50 26.51
N ASP A 133 -24.89 4.40 25.54
CA ASP A 133 -26.19 4.84 25.03
C ASP A 133 -26.88 3.75 24.20
N SER A 134 -28.21 3.83 24.11
CA SER A 134 -29.05 2.87 23.38
C SER A 134 -29.39 3.38 21.98
N PHE A 135 -29.26 2.51 20.98
CA PHE A 135 -29.51 2.81 19.57
C PHE A 135 -30.36 1.71 18.94
N ALA A 136 -31.06 2.03 17.85
CA ALA A 136 -31.68 1.01 17.02
C ALA A 136 -30.62 0.03 16.48
N ALA A 137 -30.97 -1.26 16.38
CA ALA A 137 -30.04 -2.31 15.99
C ALA A 137 -29.31 -2.02 14.65
N ASN A 138 -29.94 -1.32 13.71
CA ASN A 138 -29.38 -0.93 12.40
C ASN A 138 -28.46 0.30 12.43
N ARG A 139 -28.26 0.93 13.59
CA ARG A 139 -27.32 2.05 13.80
C ARG A 139 -26.10 1.64 14.62
N LEU A 140 -25.93 0.33 14.80
CA LEU A 140 -24.81 -0.28 15.49
C LEU A 140 -23.98 -1.10 14.50
N ALA A 141 -22.67 -0.99 14.62
CA ALA A 141 -21.71 -1.79 13.90
C ALA A 141 -21.18 -2.87 14.85
N MET A 142 -21.26 -4.13 14.42
CA MET A 142 -20.82 -5.29 15.20
C MET A 142 -19.36 -5.62 14.88
N CYS A 143 -18.53 -5.73 15.92
CA CYS A 143 -17.14 -6.15 15.80
C CYS A 143 -17.03 -7.68 15.68
N PRO A 144 -15.87 -8.22 15.25
CA PRO A 144 -15.64 -9.67 15.20
C PRO A 144 -15.82 -10.38 16.55
N CYS A 145 -15.61 -9.67 17.66
CA CYS A 145 -15.82 -10.16 19.02
C CYS A 145 -17.28 -10.05 19.52
N SER A 146 -18.24 -9.76 18.65
CA SER A 146 -19.68 -9.54 18.92
C SER A 146 -20.06 -8.29 19.71
N HIS A 147 -19.09 -7.46 20.13
CA HIS A 147 -19.39 -6.14 20.70
C HIS A 147 -19.88 -5.14 19.66
N GLU A 148 -20.68 -4.17 20.09
CA GLU A 148 -21.39 -3.27 19.20
C GLU A 148 -21.07 -1.81 19.48
N TYR A 149 -20.81 -1.05 18.43
CA TYR A 149 -20.50 0.37 18.52
C TYR A 149 -21.50 1.17 17.71
N CYS A 150 -21.97 2.30 18.25
CA CYS A 150 -22.66 3.27 17.42
C CYS A 150 -21.67 3.86 16.41
N TYR A 151 -22.19 4.30 15.25
CA TYR A 151 -21.35 4.80 14.16
C TYR A 151 -20.43 5.96 14.58
N GLY A 152 -20.89 6.82 15.50
CA GLY A 152 -20.08 7.92 16.04
C GLY A 152 -18.88 7.44 16.87
N CYS A 153 -19.09 6.46 17.76
CA CYS A 153 -18.01 5.90 18.56
C CYS A 153 -17.03 5.08 17.70
N LEU A 154 -17.54 4.29 16.74
CA LEU A 154 -16.69 3.53 15.85
C LEU A 154 -15.84 4.47 14.96
N SER A 155 -16.46 5.51 14.39
CA SER A 155 -15.74 6.52 13.62
C SER A 155 -14.66 7.21 14.44
N SER A 156 -14.97 7.59 15.68
CA SER A 156 -14.00 8.20 16.59
C SER A 156 -12.81 7.27 16.88
N LEU A 157 -13.08 5.98 17.08
CA LEU A 157 -12.03 4.98 17.30
C LEU A 157 -11.07 4.89 16.10
N PHE A 158 -11.60 4.80 14.88
CA PHE A 158 -10.79 4.79 13.66
C PHE A 158 -10.07 6.13 13.45
N MET A 159 -10.72 7.26 13.71
CA MET A 159 -10.12 8.58 13.63
C MET A 159 -8.91 8.70 14.56
N HIS A 160 -9.01 8.26 15.82
CA HIS A 160 -7.89 8.31 16.76
C HIS A 160 -6.73 7.41 16.31
N ALA A 161 -7.02 6.22 15.78
CA ALA A 161 -5.98 5.33 15.25
C ALA A 161 -5.26 5.88 14.01
N THR A 162 -5.79 6.90 13.32
CA THR A 162 -5.04 7.58 12.23
C THR A 162 -4.07 8.66 12.73
N VAL A 163 -4.18 9.04 14.00
CA VAL A 163 -3.34 10.08 14.62
C VAL A 163 -2.32 9.43 15.56
N ASP A 164 -2.77 8.51 16.40
CA ASP A 164 -1.94 7.80 17.37
C ASP A 164 -1.63 6.38 16.87
N GLU A 165 -0.35 6.13 16.59
CA GLU A 165 0.15 4.85 16.11
C GLU A 165 0.00 3.73 17.17
N SER A 166 -0.02 4.06 18.46
CA SER A 166 -0.21 3.06 19.53
C SER A 166 -1.62 2.43 19.51
N LEU A 167 -2.58 3.17 18.97
CA LEU A 167 -3.96 2.73 18.76
C LEU A 167 -4.15 2.00 17.43
N PHE A 168 -3.10 1.87 16.62
CA PHE A 168 -3.14 1.18 15.34
C PHE A 168 -2.75 -0.31 15.48
N PRO A 169 -3.44 -1.25 14.81
CA PRO A 169 -4.78 -1.08 14.24
C PRO A 169 -5.85 -0.93 15.35
N PRO A 170 -7.02 -0.32 15.08
CA PRO A 170 -8.16 -0.32 15.98
C PRO A 170 -8.51 -1.74 16.43
N ARG A 171 -8.67 -1.93 17.75
CA ARG A 171 -8.98 -3.24 18.34
C ARG A 171 -10.20 -3.15 19.25
N CYS A 172 -11.00 -4.21 19.25
CA CYS A 172 -11.99 -4.50 20.30
C CYS A 172 -11.67 -5.87 20.89
N CYS A 173 -11.57 -5.99 22.21
CA CYS A 173 -11.17 -7.24 22.88
C CYS A 173 -9.87 -7.86 22.33
N GLN A 174 -8.89 -7.01 22.02
CA GLN A 174 -7.62 -7.38 21.37
C GLN A 174 -7.75 -7.95 19.95
N GLN A 175 -8.94 -7.99 19.37
CA GLN A 175 -9.15 -8.38 17.98
C GLN A 175 -9.17 -7.13 17.10
N PRO A 176 -8.38 -7.10 16.01
CA PRO A 176 -8.40 -5.98 15.07
C PRO A 176 -9.78 -5.88 14.41
N ILE A 177 -10.28 -4.66 14.29
CA ILE A 177 -11.57 -4.36 13.67
C ILE A 177 -11.32 -4.12 12.16
N PRO A 178 -11.85 -4.97 11.25
CA PRO A 178 -11.66 -4.79 9.81
C PRO A 178 -12.36 -3.51 9.32
N VAL A 179 -11.60 -2.66 8.62
CA VAL A 179 -12.14 -1.38 8.10
C VAL A 179 -13.19 -1.60 7.00
N ASP A 180 -13.00 -2.64 6.18
CA ASP A 180 -13.83 -2.91 5.01
C ASP A 180 -15.22 -3.47 5.37
N ASP A 181 -15.39 -3.98 6.60
CA ASP A 181 -16.69 -4.48 7.10
C ASP A 181 -17.59 -3.34 7.61
N HIS A 182 -17.05 -2.12 7.71
CA HIS A 182 -17.72 -0.99 8.36
C HIS A 182 -17.84 0.24 7.45
N VAL A 183 -17.93 0.01 6.13
CA VAL A 183 -17.94 1.08 5.12
C VAL A 183 -19.05 2.12 5.37
N TYR A 184 -20.27 1.65 5.68
CA TYR A 184 -21.41 2.52 5.96
C TYR A 184 -21.24 3.35 7.24
N ALA A 185 -20.59 2.80 8.26
CA ALA A 185 -20.40 3.47 9.55
C ALA A 185 -19.29 4.52 9.49
N LEU A 186 -18.23 4.26 8.71
CA LEU A 186 -17.02 5.09 8.67
C LEU A 186 -17.03 6.15 7.56
N GLY A 187 -17.68 5.85 6.43
CA GLY A 187 -17.65 6.69 5.23
C GLY A 187 -16.30 6.65 4.48
N SER A 188 -16.35 6.94 3.18
CA SER A 188 -15.21 6.78 2.27
C SER A 188 -14.00 7.66 2.63
N THR A 189 -14.23 8.87 3.13
CA THR A 189 -13.17 9.82 3.49
C THR A 189 -12.31 9.30 4.64
N LEU A 190 -12.93 8.78 5.70
CA LEU A 190 -12.23 8.19 6.84
C LEU A 190 -11.51 6.90 6.44
N ILE A 191 -12.15 6.04 5.64
CA ILE A 191 -11.55 4.79 5.16
C ILE A 191 -10.29 5.08 4.34
N ASN A 192 -10.34 6.03 3.41
CA ASN A 192 -9.18 6.41 2.60
C ASN A 192 -8.05 6.99 3.46
N ARG A 193 -8.40 7.81 4.45
CA ARG A 193 -7.43 8.35 5.41
C ARG A 193 -6.78 7.24 6.23
N PHE A 194 -7.59 6.30 6.72
CA PHE A 194 -7.13 5.15 7.47
C PHE A 194 -6.20 4.25 6.64
N LYS A 195 -6.58 3.90 5.41
CA LYS A 195 -5.75 3.10 4.50
C LYS A 195 -4.43 3.80 4.15
N THR A 196 -4.45 5.12 3.97
CA THR A 196 -3.22 5.90 3.76
C THR A 196 -2.30 5.85 4.98
N LYS A 197 -2.87 6.03 6.18
CA LYS A 197 -2.13 5.94 7.45
C LYS A 197 -1.65 4.52 7.76
N ALA A 198 -2.39 3.49 7.34
CA ALA A 198 -1.98 2.10 7.46
C ALA A 198 -0.65 1.86 6.74
N VAL A 199 -0.53 2.35 5.49
CA VAL A 199 0.72 2.25 4.72
C VAL A 199 1.83 3.06 5.38
N GLU A 200 1.53 4.28 5.84
CA GLU A 200 2.52 5.11 6.56
C GLU A 200 3.06 4.35 7.78
N PHE A 201 2.18 3.87 8.66
CA PHE A 201 2.56 3.20 9.89
C PHE A 201 3.22 1.83 9.67
N SER A 202 2.83 1.08 8.63
CA SER A 202 3.49 -0.19 8.30
C SER A 202 4.84 0.00 7.60
N THR A 203 5.18 1.21 7.14
CA THR A 203 6.44 1.48 6.42
C THR A 203 7.59 1.68 7.41
N PRO A 204 8.64 0.83 7.41
CA PRO A 204 9.86 1.09 8.18
C PRO A 204 10.66 2.24 7.58
N ASN A 205 11.41 2.99 8.41
CA ASN A 205 12.26 4.11 7.99
C ASN A 205 11.55 5.14 7.09
N ARG A 206 10.32 5.52 7.48
CA ARG A 206 9.42 6.44 6.76
C ARG A 206 10.17 7.67 6.23
N THR A 207 9.79 8.08 5.02
CA THR A 207 10.33 9.29 4.39
C THR A 207 9.19 10.28 4.21
N TYR A 208 9.41 11.50 4.69
CA TYR A 208 8.48 12.61 4.54
C TYR A 208 9.10 13.63 3.60
N CYS A 209 8.26 14.40 2.92
CA CYS A 209 8.73 15.53 2.13
C CYS A 209 9.53 16.49 3.02
N HIS A 210 10.70 16.93 2.54
CA HIS A 210 11.60 17.79 3.32
C HIS A 210 11.09 19.23 3.43
N ASP A 211 10.19 19.64 2.53
CA ASP A 211 9.58 20.97 2.58
C ASP A 211 8.70 21.07 3.83
N PRO A 212 9.01 21.99 4.77
CA PRO A 212 8.26 22.14 6.01
C PRO A 212 6.79 22.52 5.80
N ASN A 213 6.44 23.15 4.67
CA ASN A 213 5.05 23.48 4.34
C ASN A 213 4.28 22.27 3.78
N CYS A 214 4.99 21.24 3.31
CA CYS A 214 4.38 20.04 2.75
C CYS A 214 4.35 18.89 3.76
N ALA A 215 5.52 18.52 4.31
CA ALA A 215 5.76 17.44 5.29
C ALA A 215 4.97 16.14 5.03
N THR A 216 4.59 15.88 3.79
CA THR A 216 3.67 14.80 3.44
C THR A 216 4.46 13.49 3.36
N PHE A 217 3.90 12.42 3.92
CA PHE A 217 4.48 11.09 3.80
C PHE A 217 4.65 10.72 2.33
N VAL A 218 5.82 10.17 1.97
CA VAL A 218 6.13 9.72 0.62
C VAL A 218 6.12 8.19 0.60
N PRO A 219 5.09 7.55 0.00
CA PRO A 219 5.02 6.10 -0.08
C PRO A 219 6.22 5.47 -0.79
N PRO A 220 6.65 4.24 -0.43
CA PRO A 220 7.81 3.57 -1.03
C PRO A 220 7.80 3.50 -2.56
N ARG A 221 6.62 3.41 -3.18
CA ARG A 221 6.46 3.40 -4.65
C ARG A 221 6.97 4.67 -5.36
N PHE A 222 7.11 5.78 -4.62
CA PHE A 222 7.65 7.05 -5.13
C PHE A 222 9.13 7.26 -4.77
N ILE A 223 9.80 6.20 -4.33
CA ILE A 223 11.21 6.22 -3.98
C ILE A 223 12.00 5.48 -5.05
N ARG A 224 12.99 6.16 -5.65
CA ARG A 224 13.93 5.59 -6.62
C ARG A 224 15.35 5.76 -6.11
N GLY A 225 15.99 4.64 -5.76
CA GLY A 225 17.32 4.66 -5.15
C GLY A 225 17.34 5.48 -3.86
N ARG A 226 18.09 6.60 -3.86
CA ARG A 226 18.23 7.51 -2.70
C ARG A 226 17.29 8.71 -2.73
N VAL A 227 16.42 8.81 -3.73
CA VAL A 227 15.55 9.99 -3.95
C VAL A 227 14.08 9.59 -3.81
N ALA A 228 13.37 10.32 -2.95
CA ALA A 228 11.93 10.21 -2.74
C ALA A 228 11.23 11.42 -3.34
N THR A 229 10.33 11.21 -4.31
CA THR A 229 9.60 12.30 -4.99
C THR A 229 8.24 12.50 -4.34
N CYS A 230 7.98 13.72 -3.86
CA CYS A 230 6.70 14.03 -3.22
C CYS A 230 5.54 14.04 -4.23
N GLY A 231 4.49 13.25 -3.97
CA GLY A 231 3.30 13.23 -4.82
C GLY A 231 2.55 14.57 -4.87
N ARG A 232 2.59 15.35 -3.77
CA ARG A 232 1.85 16.61 -3.58
C ARG A 232 2.56 17.82 -4.19
N CYS A 233 3.79 18.11 -3.78
CA CYS A 233 4.53 19.31 -4.22
C CYS A 233 5.66 19.02 -5.22
N LYS A 234 5.89 17.75 -5.58
CA LYS A 234 6.97 17.29 -6.49
C LYS A 234 8.40 17.52 -6.00
N ALA A 235 8.59 18.10 -4.81
CA ALA A 235 9.91 18.23 -4.20
C ALA A 235 10.57 16.87 -3.98
N GLU A 236 11.88 16.82 -4.16
CA GLU A 236 12.69 15.61 -4.00
C GLU A 236 13.41 15.61 -2.65
N THR A 237 13.28 14.50 -1.92
CA THR A 237 13.88 14.29 -0.60
C THR A 237 14.91 13.17 -0.68
N CYS A 238 16.07 13.36 -0.05
CA CYS A 238 17.04 12.29 0.13
C CYS A 238 16.56 11.30 1.20
N VAL A 239 16.50 10.01 0.86
CA VAL A 239 15.99 8.94 1.76
C VAL A 239 16.91 8.70 2.95
N SER A 240 18.21 8.96 2.80
CA SER A 240 19.22 8.71 3.83
C SER A 240 19.26 9.82 4.89
N CYS A 241 19.37 11.09 4.48
CA CYS A 241 19.42 12.23 5.42
C CYS A 241 18.06 12.86 5.73
N LYS A 242 17.00 12.47 5.02
CA LYS A 242 15.64 13.05 5.08
C LYS A 242 15.57 14.55 4.73
N GLY A 243 16.66 15.13 4.22
CA GLY A 243 16.73 16.51 3.71
C GLY A 243 16.42 16.61 2.22
N ALA A 244 16.67 17.79 1.64
CA ALA A 244 16.56 18.01 0.20
C ALA A 244 17.46 17.03 -0.59
N SER A 245 16.98 16.59 -1.75
CA SER A 245 17.78 15.79 -2.69
C SER A 245 19.06 16.54 -3.07
N HIS A 246 20.15 15.80 -3.24
CA HIS A 246 21.47 16.37 -3.52
C HIS A 246 22.29 15.42 -4.41
N ASP A 247 23.13 16.00 -5.28
CA ASP A 247 23.94 15.22 -6.24
C ASP A 247 25.21 14.61 -5.61
N LYS A 248 25.72 15.24 -4.54
CA LYS A 248 26.93 14.78 -3.83
C LYS A 248 26.62 13.60 -2.92
N ASP A 249 27.66 12.97 -2.38
CA ASP A 249 27.48 11.91 -1.40
C ASP A 249 26.79 12.42 -0.14
N CYS A 250 25.81 11.65 0.34
CA CYS A 250 25.06 11.97 1.54
C CYS A 250 25.95 11.76 2.77
N PRO A 251 26.20 12.79 3.60
CA PRO A 251 27.07 12.65 4.77
C PRO A 251 26.49 11.73 5.86
N GLN A 252 25.18 11.50 5.85
CA GLN A 252 24.46 10.66 6.81
C GLN A 252 24.13 9.26 6.24
N ASP A 253 24.65 8.93 5.05
CA ASP A 253 24.51 7.60 4.48
C ASP A 253 25.51 6.66 5.14
N LYS A 254 25.04 5.89 6.12
CA LYS A 254 25.86 4.96 6.92
C LYS A 254 26.61 3.97 6.03
N SER A 255 25.96 3.44 4.99
CA SER A 255 26.59 2.50 4.06
C SER A 255 27.78 3.13 3.33
N MET A 256 27.66 4.41 2.98
CA MET A 256 28.72 5.17 2.33
C MET A 256 29.85 5.51 3.30
N HIS A 257 29.52 5.86 4.54
CA HIS A 257 30.51 6.08 5.59
C HIS A 257 31.35 4.82 5.87
N ASP A 258 30.71 3.66 5.99
CA ASP A 258 31.39 2.38 6.24
C ASP A 258 32.32 2.01 5.06
N MET A 259 31.86 2.23 3.82
CA MET A 259 32.69 2.04 2.62
C MET A 259 33.92 2.98 2.61
N LEU A 260 33.76 4.23 3.05
CA LEU A 260 34.89 5.17 3.16
C LEU A 260 35.88 4.78 4.26
N LEU A 261 35.37 4.27 5.38
CA LEU A 261 36.23 3.82 6.48
C LEU A 261 37.07 2.63 6.04
N MET A 262 36.44 1.62 5.43
CA MET A 262 37.13 0.46 4.86
C MET A 262 38.15 0.88 3.78
N ALA A 263 37.79 1.84 2.92
CA ALA A 263 38.72 2.37 1.93
C ALA A 263 39.97 2.98 2.57
N LYS A 264 39.80 3.75 3.66
CA LYS A 264 40.92 4.35 4.38
C LYS A 264 41.83 3.30 5.01
N GLU A 265 41.26 2.25 5.60
CA GLU A 265 42.01 1.14 6.20
C GLU A 265 42.83 0.37 5.16
N ASN A 266 42.27 0.17 3.97
CA ASN A 266 42.93 -0.53 2.86
C ASN A 266 43.80 0.39 1.97
N GLY A 267 43.97 1.67 2.33
CA GLY A 267 44.75 2.63 1.54
C GLY A 267 44.14 3.00 0.18
N TRP A 268 42.86 2.69 -0.04
CA TRP A 268 42.13 3.06 -1.24
C TRP A 268 41.81 4.56 -1.23
N GLN A 269 41.93 5.20 -2.40
CA GLN A 269 41.63 6.61 -2.58
C GLN A 269 40.44 6.79 -3.52
N ARG A 270 39.75 7.93 -3.42
CA ARG A 270 38.66 8.27 -4.34
C ARG A 270 39.21 9.05 -5.52
N CYS A 271 38.82 8.65 -6.73
CA CYS A 271 39.09 9.43 -7.92
C CYS A 271 38.44 10.82 -7.80
N TYR A 272 39.19 11.89 -8.03
CA TYR A 272 38.67 13.27 -7.94
C TYR A 272 37.61 13.61 -8.99
N ASN A 273 37.56 12.85 -10.11
CA ASN A 273 36.63 13.12 -11.20
C ASN A 273 35.35 12.27 -11.13
N CYS A 274 35.46 10.98 -10.80
CA CYS A 274 34.32 10.05 -10.82
C CYS A 274 33.97 9.45 -9.45
N HIS A 275 34.71 9.81 -8.40
CA HIS A 275 34.51 9.41 -7.01
C HIS A 275 34.49 7.89 -6.73
N ARG A 276 34.89 7.06 -7.71
CA ARG A 276 35.13 5.62 -7.51
C ARG A 276 36.37 5.39 -6.64
N LEU A 277 36.34 4.32 -5.86
CA LEU A 277 37.47 3.86 -5.05
C LEU A 277 38.51 3.18 -5.95
N VAL A 278 39.77 3.57 -5.78
CA VAL A 278 40.94 3.03 -6.49
C VAL A 278 42.01 2.64 -5.49
N GLU A 279 42.62 1.49 -5.71
CA GLU A 279 43.78 1.02 -4.96
C GLU A 279 45.06 1.58 -5.60
N LEU A 280 45.96 2.12 -4.77
CA LEU A 280 47.31 2.48 -5.21
C LEU A 280 48.20 1.22 -5.17
N GLY A 281 48.51 0.67 -6.33
CA GLY A 281 49.60 -0.29 -6.48
C GLY A 281 50.98 0.36 -6.29
N VAL A 282 52.04 -0.46 -6.20
CA VAL A 282 53.43 0.00 -6.08
C VAL A 282 53.80 0.94 -7.24
N GLY A 283 54.02 2.22 -6.98
CA GLY A 283 54.37 3.22 -8.02
C GLY A 283 53.89 4.64 -7.73
N CYS A 284 54.23 5.58 -8.63
CA CYS A 284 54.08 7.03 -8.47
C CYS A 284 52.63 7.49 -8.22
N ASN A 285 52.45 8.48 -7.33
CA ASN A 285 51.17 9.05 -6.85
C ASN A 285 50.35 9.83 -7.90
N HIS A 286 50.64 9.69 -9.19
CA HIS A 286 49.96 10.43 -10.24
C HIS A 286 48.68 9.70 -10.66
N MET A 287 47.54 10.12 -10.12
CA MET A 287 46.22 9.68 -10.58
C MET A 287 45.97 10.18 -12.00
N SER A 288 46.22 9.31 -12.99
CA SER A 288 45.89 9.58 -14.39
C SER A 288 44.41 9.25 -14.61
N THR A 289 43.64 10.25 -15.05
CA THR A 289 42.23 10.08 -15.41
C THR A 289 42.15 9.20 -16.65
N PHE A 290 41.69 7.96 -16.49
CA PHE A 290 41.24 7.14 -17.62
C PHE A 290 39.92 7.73 -18.14
N ALA A 291 40.00 8.53 -19.20
CA ALA A 291 38.83 8.84 -20.02
C ALA A 291 38.53 7.59 -20.89
N PRO A 292 37.30 7.08 -20.92
CA PRO A 292 36.95 6.07 -21.90
C PRO A 292 37.05 6.70 -23.28
N PHE A 293 38.03 6.25 -24.06
CA PHE A 293 38.12 6.55 -25.48
C PHE A 293 36.88 5.95 -26.15
N ILE A 294 35.96 6.79 -26.63
CA ILE A 294 34.85 6.36 -27.50
C ILE A 294 35.39 6.48 -28.93
N PRO A 295 35.75 5.38 -29.61
CA PRO A 295 36.12 5.47 -31.02
C PRO A 295 34.86 5.72 -31.83
N SER A 296 34.86 6.80 -32.61
CA SER A 296 33.86 7.02 -33.66
C SER A 296 34.05 5.94 -34.73
N PHE A 297 33.08 5.02 -34.84
CA PHE A 297 33.09 3.96 -35.85
C PHE A 297 32.72 4.54 -37.22
N ASN A 298 33.68 4.54 -38.15
CA ASN A 298 33.37 4.40 -39.56
C ASN A 298 34.39 3.45 -40.21
N ASP A 299 33.90 2.74 -41.22
CA ASP A 299 34.03 1.29 -41.33
C ASP A 299 35.18 0.80 -42.24
N GLN A 300 35.51 -0.50 -42.06
CA GLN A 300 36.10 -1.44 -43.03
C GLN A 300 37.61 -1.40 -43.34
N LYS A 301 38.35 -2.38 -42.79
CA LYS A 301 38.70 -3.65 -43.47
C LYS A 301 39.59 -4.58 -42.61
N THR A 302 39.17 -5.86 -42.56
CA THR A 302 39.95 -7.13 -42.49
C THR A 302 41.11 -7.22 -41.47
N ASP A 303 41.25 -8.20 -40.59
CA ASP A 303 41.02 -9.64 -40.73
C ASP A 303 41.17 -10.35 -39.36
N SER A 304 40.60 -11.55 -39.25
CA SER A 304 40.95 -12.67 -38.34
C SER A 304 41.12 -12.45 -36.81
N GLY A 305 40.13 -12.97 -36.05
CA GLY A 305 40.30 -13.74 -34.82
C GLY A 305 41.16 -13.18 -33.68
N SER A 306 40.54 -12.66 -32.62
CA SER A 306 41.13 -12.60 -31.28
C SER A 306 40.06 -12.53 -30.19
N SER A 307 40.13 -13.52 -29.29
CA SER A 307 39.39 -13.65 -28.05
C SER A 307 39.39 -12.35 -27.23
N LEU A 308 38.21 -11.91 -26.78
CA LEU A 308 38.05 -10.81 -25.83
C LEU A 308 38.75 -11.17 -24.51
N HIS A 309 40.01 -10.76 -24.39
CA HIS A 309 40.76 -10.83 -23.14
C HIS A 309 40.29 -9.69 -22.24
N LEU A 310 39.48 -10.00 -21.22
CA LEU A 310 39.35 -9.13 -20.06
C LEU A 310 40.73 -8.94 -19.42
N PRO A 311 41.11 -7.72 -19.04
CA PRO A 311 42.41 -7.46 -18.42
C PRO A 311 42.53 -8.27 -17.12
N ARG A 312 43.67 -8.95 -16.96
CA ARG A 312 44.02 -9.81 -15.82
C ARG A 312 43.82 -9.15 -14.44
N SER A 313 43.74 -7.82 -14.37
CA SER A 313 43.47 -7.06 -13.15
C SER A 313 42.03 -7.20 -12.64
N VAL A 314 41.04 -7.47 -13.49
CA VAL A 314 39.63 -7.60 -13.08
C VAL A 314 39.32 -9.02 -12.59
N LEU A 315 40.00 -10.04 -13.13
CA LEU A 315 39.80 -11.44 -12.75
C LEU A 315 40.47 -11.82 -11.42
N LEU A 316 41.47 -11.07 -10.96
CA LEU A 316 42.18 -11.37 -9.70
C LEU A 316 41.40 -10.89 -8.46
N CYS A 317 40.61 -9.82 -8.57
CA CYS A 317 39.86 -9.25 -7.45
C CYS A 317 38.63 -10.08 -7.04
N MET A 318 38.01 -10.83 -7.98
CA MET A 318 36.91 -11.74 -7.65
C MET A 318 37.35 -13.11 -7.13
N ARG A 319 38.58 -13.55 -7.43
CA ARG A 319 39.05 -14.89 -7.02
C ARG A 319 39.52 -14.93 -5.56
N HIS A 320 40.17 -13.88 -5.07
CA HIS A 320 40.60 -13.79 -3.67
C HIS A 320 39.45 -13.51 -2.68
N ALA A 321 38.38 -12.83 -3.10
CA ALA A 321 37.23 -12.55 -2.24
C ALA A 321 36.29 -13.76 -2.04
N MET A 322 36.44 -14.83 -2.83
CA MET A 322 35.60 -16.03 -2.75
C MET A 322 36.25 -17.22 -2.03
N GLU A 323 37.56 -17.22 -1.79
CA GLU A 323 38.25 -18.31 -1.08
C GLU A 323 38.26 -18.14 0.47
N GLU A 324 37.90 -16.97 1.01
CA GLU A 324 37.92 -16.68 2.46
C GLU A 324 36.54 -16.81 3.17
N LEU A 325 35.46 -17.14 2.45
CA LEU A 325 34.09 -17.20 3.03
C LEU A 325 33.43 -18.58 3.01
N PHE A 326 34.16 -19.65 2.71
CA PHE A 326 33.61 -21.01 2.74
C PHE A 326 34.62 -22.01 3.28
N LEU A 327 34.56 -22.30 4.59
CA LEU A 327 34.75 -23.63 5.18
C LEU A 327 34.24 -23.63 6.63
N PRO A 328 33.25 -24.48 7.01
CA PRO A 328 32.87 -24.69 8.40
C PRO A 328 33.92 -25.57 9.11
N GLY A 329 34.28 -25.18 10.34
CA GLY A 329 35.27 -25.86 11.16
C GLY A 329 34.86 -27.27 11.57
N LEU A 330 35.69 -28.25 11.20
CA LEU A 330 35.78 -29.56 11.84
C LEU A 330 37.02 -29.55 12.74
N GLU A 331 36.78 -29.86 14.01
CA GLU A 331 37.77 -30.11 15.07
C GLU A 331 38.88 -31.06 14.60
N ARG A 332 40.14 -30.77 14.96
CA ARG A 332 41.15 -31.79 15.27
C ARG A 332 42.12 -31.29 16.35
N ASP A 333 42.13 -32.07 17.43
CA ASP A 333 43.12 -32.17 18.50
C ASP A 333 44.58 -31.97 18.05
N LYS A 334 45.42 -31.52 19.00
CA LYS A 334 46.77 -32.07 19.25
C LYS A 334 47.36 -31.53 20.57
N PRO A 335 48.40 -32.17 21.14
CA PRO A 335 48.42 -32.58 22.54
C PRO A 335 49.59 -31.98 23.36
N LEU A 336 49.49 -32.22 24.67
CA LEU A 336 50.50 -32.09 25.75
C LEU A 336 51.00 -30.68 26.08
#